data_AF-A0A2H1WSU9-F1
#
_entry.id   AF-A0A2H1WSU9-F1
#
_cell.length_a   1.000
_cell.length_b   1.000
_cell.length_c   1.000
_cell.angle_alpha   90.00
_cell.angle_beta   90.00
_cell.angle_gamma   90.00
#
_symmetry.space_group_name_H-M   'P 1'
#
loop_
_entity.id
_entity.type
_entity.pdbx_description
1 polymer ?
#
loop_
_entity_poly.entity_id
_entity_poly.type
_entity_poly.pdbx_seq_one_letter_code
_entity_poly.pdbx_strand_id
1 'polypeptide(L)' 'MDLFNDINVCVINDGSPTCRVYPGQNPKSAVDISACSPELSCLLNWNVLPHSFGSDHFPILISKPSSVIPIPAPDPLLK' A
#
# COMPACT_ATOMS: atom_id res chain seq x y z
N MET A 1 6.36 11.48 15.73
CA MET A 1 5.41 10.36 15.54
C MET A 1 4.23 10.45 16.49
N ASP A 2 4.24 11.41 17.43
CA ASP A 2 3.26 11.49 18.51
C ASP A 2 1.84 11.71 17.99
N LEU A 3 1.66 12.54 16.96
CA LEU A 3 0.33 12.77 16.34
C LEU A 3 -0.37 11.48 15.87
N PHE A 4 0.35 10.57 15.20
CA PHE A 4 -0.27 9.35 14.67
C PHE A 4 -0.68 8.38 15.80
N ASN A 5 0.08 8.38 16.89
CA ASN A 5 -0.26 7.63 18.10
C ASN A 5 -1.46 8.27 18.82
N ASP A 6 -1.48 9.61 18.92
CA ASP A 6 -2.54 10.37 19.59
C ASP A 6 -3.91 10.16 18.92
N ILE A 7 -3.93 9.99 17.60
CA ILE A 7 -5.16 9.73 16.83
C ILE A 7 -5.38 8.24 16.52
N ASN A 8 -4.54 7.35 17.07
CA ASN A 8 -4.61 5.90 16.91
C ASN A 8 -4.70 5.42 15.44
N VAL A 9 -3.76 5.88 14.59
CA VAL A 9 -3.62 5.40 13.21
C VAL A 9 -2.23 4.82 12.96
N CYS A 10 -2.17 3.81 12.11
CA CYS A 10 -0.93 3.17 11.70
C CYS A 10 -0.47 3.73 10.34
N VAL A 11 0.78 4.18 10.27
CA VAL A 11 1.47 4.48 9.01
C VAL A 11 1.82 3.15 8.32
N ILE A 12 1.41 2.99 7.07
CA ILE A 12 1.61 1.76 6.29
C ILE A 12 2.64 1.89 5.16
N ASN A 13 3.30 3.05 5.05
CA ASN A 13 4.43 3.25 4.14
C ASN A 13 5.61 2.35 4.53
N ASP A 14 6.30 1.78 3.52
CA ASP A 14 7.53 1.00 3.71
C ASP A 14 8.83 1.82 3.56
N GLY A 15 8.71 3.13 3.31
CA GLY A 15 9.83 4.04 3.04
C GLY A 15 10.24 4.15 1.57
N SER A 16 9.55 3.45 0.67
CA SER A 16 9.75 3.57 -0.78
C SER A 16 9.58 5.02 -1.24
N PRO A 17 10.43 5.52 -2.15
CA PRO A 17 10.34 6.90 -2.62
C PRO A 17 9.05 7.19 -3.37
N THR A 18 8.40 8.29 -3.00
CA THR A 18 7.11 8.70 -3.57
C THR A 18 7.23 9.93 -4.47
N CYS A 19 8.40 10.56 -4.54
CA CYS A 19 8.64 11.71 -5.40
C CYS A 19 9.94 11.54 -6.21
N ARG A 20 9.92 12.06 -7.43
CA ARG A 20 11.08 12.13 -8.32
C ARG A 20 12.10 13.09 -7.74
N VAL A 21 13.36 12.75 -7.91
CA VAL A 21 14.49 13.61 -7.57
C VAL A 21 15.28 13.92 -8.84
N TYR A 22 15.92 15.09 -8.87
CA TYR A 22 16.79 15.43 -9.98
C TYR A 22 17.96 14.43 -10.09
N PRO A 23 18.49 14.17 -11.30
CA PRO A 23 19.66 13.33 -11.46
C PRO A 23 20.80 13.79 -10.54
N GLY A 24 21.32 12.89 -9.70
CA GLY A 24 22.38 13.19 -8.74
C GLY A 24 21.93 13.64 -7.34
N GLN A 25 20.64 13.93 -7.14
CA GLN A 25 20.10 14.11 -5.78
C GLN A 25 19.77 12.75 -5.16
N ASN A 26 20.53 12.38 -4.14
CA ASN A 26 20.21 11.29 -3.21
C ASN A 26 20.24 11.85 -1.77
N PRO A 27 19.39 11.34 -0.86
CA PRO A 27 18.46 10.22 -1.06
C PRO A 27 17.18 10.62 -1.80
N LYS A 28 16.52 9.62 -2.41
CA LYS A 28 15.17 9.76 -2.96
C LYS A 28 14.17 10.03 -1.82
N SER A 29 13.17 10.87 -2.04
CA SER A 29 12.24 11.33 -1.00
C SER A 29 10.92 10.54 -0.95
N ALA A 30 10.47 10.20 0.26
CA ALA A 30 9.19 9.55 0.56
C ALA A 30 8.31 10.51 1.39
N VAL A 31 7.69 11.48 0.73
CA VAL A 31 6.97 12.59 1.39
C VAL A 31 5.47 12.34 1.53
N ASP A 32 4.92 11.41 0.74
CA ASP A 32 3.51 11.07 0.78
C ASP A 32 3.25 10.02 1.86
N ILE A 33 2.32 10.29 2.77
CA ILE A 33 2.01 9.41 3.91
C ILE A 33 0.64 8.77 3.71
N SER A 34 0.59 7.45 3.85
CA SER A 34 -0.61 6.64 3.94
C SER A 34 -0.76 6.14 5.37
N ALA A 35 -1.91 6.40 5.98
CA ALA A 35 -2.26 5.90 7.31
C ALA A 35 -3.66 5.30 7.31
N CYS A 36 -3.89 4.33 8.19
CA CYS A 36 -5.18 3.67 8.35
C CYS A 36 -5.41 3.28 9.81
N SER A 37 -6.60 2.79 10.15
CA SER A 37 -6.83 2.26 11.49
C SER A 37 -6.04 0.96 11.71
N PRO A 38 -5.68 0.61 12.96
CA PRO A 38 -4.94 -0.62 13.27
C PRO A 38 -5.61 -1.90 12.74
N GLU A 39 -6.94 -1.92 12.66
CA GLU A 39 -7.69 -3.07 12.15
C GLU A 39 -7.52 -3.27 10.64
N LEU A 40 -7.29 -2.17 9.90
CA LEU A 40 -7.08 -2.22 8.46
C LEU A 40 -5.63 -2.50 8.08
N SER A 41 -4.65 -2.16 8.93
CA SER A 41 -3.22 -2.21 8.55
C SER A 41 -2.78 -3.61 8.11
N CYS A 42 -3.29 -4.66 8.74
CA CYS A 42 -2.96 -6.05 8.42
C CYS A 42 -3.77 -6.63 7.26
N LEU A 43 -4.79 -5.90 6.77
CA LEU A 43 -5.70 -6.34 5.71
C LEU A 43 -5.39 -5.71 4.35
N LEU A 44 -4.46 -4.75 4.32
CA LEU A 44 -4.14 -3.97 3.14
C LEU A 44 -2.75 -4.33 2.61
N ASN A 45 -2.65 -4.42 1.30
CA ASN A 45 -1.39 -4.33 0.57
C ASN A 45 -1.13 -2.86 0.24
N TRP A 46 0.12 -2.45 0.36
CA TRP A 46 0.58 -1.09 0.05
C TRP A 46 1.83 -1.18 -0.83
N ASN A 47 1.89 -0.39 -1.90
CA ASN A 47 3.09 -0.25 -2.71
C ASN A 47 3.10 1.07 -3.49
N VAL A 48 4.29 1.56 -3.82
CA VAL A 48 4.47 2.64 -4.79
C VAL A 48 4.48 2.04 -6.20
N LEU A 49 3.81 2.68 -7.16
CA LEU A 49 3.87 2.28 -8.56
C LEU A 49 5.15 2.78 -9.23
N PRO A 50 5.76 2.00 -10.15
CA PRO A 50 7.07 2.35 -10.74
C PRO A 50 7.02 3.52 -11.72
N HIS A 51 5.83 3.92 -12.17
CA HIS A 51 5.64 4.99 -13.14
C HIS A 51 4.91 6.17 -12.51
N SER A 52 5.41 7.38 -12.74
CA SER A 52 4.76 8.61 -12.24
C SER A 52 3.63 9.12 -13.15
N PHE A 53 3.48 8.52 -14.34
CA PHE A 53 2.50 8.95 -15.34
C PHE A 53 2.57 10.45 -15.70
N GLY A 54 3.78 11.02 -15.69
CA GLY A 54 4.02 12.43 -16.03
C GLY A 54 3.98 13.40 -14.85
N SER A 55 3.63 12.95 -13.64
CA SER A 55 3.79 13.73 -12.41
C SER A 55 5.23 13.65 -11.87
N ASP A 56 5.58 14.59 -11.01
CA ASP A 56 6.72 14.54 -10.08
C ASP A 56 6.53 13.50 -8.96
N HIS A 57 5.30 13.11 -8.62
CA HIS A 57 5.00 12.07 -7.64
C HIS A 57 4.74 10.71 -8.29
N PHE A 58 5.14 9.63 -7.60
CA PHE A 58 4.78 8.26 -7.92
C PHE A 58 3.48 7.89 -7.20
N PRO A 59 2.46 7.38 -7.90
CA PRO A 59 1.21 6.98 -7.26
C PRO A 59 1.42 5.87 -6.23
N ILE A 60 0.67 5.94 -5.15
CA ILE A 60 0.55 4.88 -4.14
C ILE A 60 -0.67 4.03 -4.48
N LEU A 61 -0.50 2.70 -4.50
CA LEU A 61 -1.58 1.73 -4.63
C LEU A 61 -1.84 1.08 -3.27
N ILE A 62 -3.10 1.13 -2.84
CA ILE A 62 -3.59 0.44 -1.64
C ILE A 62 -4.70 -0.51 -2.10
N SER A 63 -4.59 -1.79 -1.74
CA SER A 63 -5.57 -2.80 -2.12
C SER A 63 -5.79 -3.82 -1.01
N LYS A 64 -6.90 -4.56 -1.06
CA LYS A 64 -7.14 -5.70 -0.18
C LYS A 64 -6.78 -6.98 -0.92
N PRO A 65 -6.10 -7.97 -0.30
CA PRO A 65 -5.92 -9.28 -0.90
C PRO A 65 -7.27 -9.85 -1.30
N SER A 66 -7.40 -10.37 -2.52
CA SER A 66 -8.62 -11.03 -2.93
C SER A 66 -8.80 -12.29 -2.09
N SER A 67 -9.95 -12.41 -1.43
CA SER A 67 -10.35 -13.69 -0.86
C SER A 67 -10.63 -14.64 -2.01
N VAL A 68 -9.68 -15.52 -2.32
CA VAL A 68 -9.98 -16.68 -3.16
C VAL A 68 -10.95 -17.53 -2.34
N ILE A 69 -12.24 -17.46 -2.66
CA ILE A 69 -13.20 -18.42 -2.12
C ILE A 69 -12.79 -19.77 -2.72
N PRO A 70 -12.36 -20.76 -1.91
CA PRO A 70 -12.11 -22.08 -2.43
C PRO A 70 -13.42 -22.57 -3.02
N ILE A 71 -13.46 -22.76 -4.34
CA ILE A 71 -14.61 -23.39 -4.98
C ILE A 71 -14.65 -24.81 -4.37
N PRO A 72 -15.72 -25.21 -3.66
CA PRO A 72 -15.83 -26.58 -3.20
C PRO A 72 -15.70 -27.50 -4.42
N ALA A 73 -14.90 -28.55 -4.32
CA ALA A 73 -14.82 -29.54 -5.38
C ALA A 73 -16.25 -30.01 -5.72
N PRO A 74 -16.60 -30.20 -7.01
CA PRO A 74 -17.90 -30.73 -7.37
C PRO A 74 -18.14 -32.04 -6.64
N ASP A 75 -19.32 -32.19 -6.03
CA ASP A 75 -19.69 -33.39 -5.31
C ASP A 75 -19.62 -34.60 -6.27
N PRO A 76 -18.74 -35.58 -6.03
CA PRO A 76 -18.59 -36.73 -6.92
C PRO A 76 -19.86 -37.62 -7.00
N LEU A 77 -20.88 -37.34 -6.19
CA LEU A 77 -22.12 -38.13 -6.11
C LEU A 77 -23.33 -37.50 -6.84
N LEU A 78 -23.22 -36.29 -7.42
CA LEU A 78 -24.24 -35.80 -8.35
C LEU A 78 -23.93 -36.30 -9.78
N LYS A 79 -24.60 -37.38 -10.18
CA LYS A 79 -24.75 -37.82 -11.57
C LYS A 79 -26.15 -37.48 -12.07
#